data_AF-A0A348B234-F1
#
_entry.id   AF-A0A348B234-F1
#
_cell.length_a   1.000
_cell.length_b   1.000
_cell.length_c   1.000
_cell.angle_alpha   90.00
_cell.angle_beta   90.00
_cell.angle_gamma   90.00
#
_symmetry.space_group_name_H-M   'P 1'
#
loop_
_entity.id
_entity.type
_entity.pdbx_description
1 polymer ?
#
loop_
_entity_poly.entity_id
_entity_poly.type
_entity_poly.pdbx_seq_one_letter_code
_entity_poly.pdbx_strand_id
1 'polypeptide(L)'
;MELPPPGPPRGSLIGAAAGREEPFHLTVEEGKGSVTVVRVNPDPPEFGRYFSRASEGRVEELYVGLLRGSEVQVVDNPSNVFFDDPLVRVELRAYLSALPGDRWYRVYVSDPSERGVEATLKYAEALEASAPGGEAGAFVVNMVPPLPEEYAQASSRVGELKFPVRAVVPFDERLYTYGSFWDFGEFPEQVARLGRVLLDMPTTATVE
;
A
#
# COMPACT_ATOMS: atom_id res chain seq x y z
N MET A 1 -17.61 28.18 -3.88
CA MET A 1 -16.99 27.40 -4.98
C MET A 1 -15.68 26.92 -4.41
N GLU A 2 -15.70 25.73 -3.82
CA GLU A 2 -14.48 25.09 -3.30
C GLU A 2 -13.60 24.74 -4.49
N LEU A 3 -12.30 25.03 -4.38
CA LEU A 3 -11.34 24.60 -5.37
C LEU A 3 -11.29 23.07 -5.32
N PRO A 4 -11.18 22.39 -6.48
CA PRO A 4 -10.99 20.95 -6.48
C PRO A 4 -9.74 20.62 -5.66
N PRO A 5 -9.73 19.47 -4.95
CA PRO A 5 -8.57 19.06 -4.18
C PRO A 5 -7.32 19.01 -5.07
N PRO A 6 -6.14 19.35 -4.54
CA PRO A 6 -4.90 19.30 -5.30
C PRO A 6 -4.71 17.90 -5.89
N GLY A 7 -4.45 17.84 -7.20
CA GLY A 7 -4.15 16.59 -7.89
C GLY A 7 -2.84 15.94 -7.39
N PRO A 8 -2.57 14.68 -7.77
CA PRO A 8 -1.41 13.95 -7.29
C PRO A 8 -0.08 14.64 -7.65
N PRO A 9 1.01 14.36 -6.90
CA PRO A 9 2.32 14.90 -7.19
C PRO A 9 2.75 14.65 -8.64
N ARG A 10 3.23 15.70 -9.31
CA ARG A 10 3.66 15.62 -10.72
C ARG A 10 5.03 14.98 -10.87
N GLY A 11 5.93 15.22 -9.91
CA GLY A 11 7.26 14.63 -9.84
C GLY A 11 7.28 13.29 -9.11
N SER A 12 8.45 12.68 -9.02
CA SER A 12 8.70 11.45 -8.25
C SER A 12 9.98 11.54 -7.43
N LEU A 13 10.07 10.79 -6.34
CA LEU A 13 11.25 10.75 -5.47
C LEU A 13 12.49 10.32 -6.27
N ILE A 14 12.37 9.28 -7.09
CA ILE A 14 13.45 8.84 -7.98
C ILE A 14 13.83 9.93 -9.00
N GLY A 15 12.84 10.66 -9.52
CA GLY A 15 13.10 11.81 -10.39
C GLY A 15 13.87 12.93 -9.68
N ALA A 16 13.49 13.26 -8.44
CA ALA A 16 14.18 14.25 -7.62
C ALA A 16 15.60 13.81 -7.26
N ALA A 17 15.80 12.53 -6.94
CA ALA A 17 17.11 11.94 -6.72
C ALA A 17 18.00 11.95 -7.98
N ALA A 18 17.39 11.98 -9.17
CA ALA A 18 18.05 12.16 -10.45
C ALA A 18 18.22 13.64 -10.88
N GLY A 19 17.87 14.60 -10.01
CA GLY A 19 18.09 16.04 -10.22
C GLY A 19 16.90 16.81 -10.81
N ARG A 20 15.67 16.27 -10.77
CA ARG A 20 14.46 17.00 -11.17
C ARG A 20 13.95 17.88 -10.03
N GLU A 21 13.41 19.05 -10.37
CA GLU A 21 12.90 20.04 -9.39
C GLU A 21 11.38 19.99 -9.20
N GLU A 22 10.71 18.96 -9.72
CA GLU A 22 9.26 18.84 -9.58
C GLU A 22 8.86 18.26 -8.21
N PRO A 23 7.82 18.79 -7.55
CA PRO A 23 7.32 18.24 -6.30
C PRO A 23 6.87 16.79 -6.46
N PHE A 24 7.40 15.92 -5.59
CA PHE A 24 7.11 14.48 -5.57
C PHE A 24 6.27 14.07 -4.36
N HIS A 25 5.90 15.01 -3.50
CA HIS A 25 4.98 14.78 -2.40
C HIS A 25 3.99 15.94 -2.29
N LEU A 26 2.84 15.65 -1.68
CA LEU A 26 1.77 16.60 -1.41
C LEU A 26 1.25 16.30 0.00
N THR A 27 1.12 17.33 0.83
CA THR A 27 0.49 17.22 2.15
C THR A 27 -0.86 17.91 2.09
N VAL A 28 -1.91 17.20 2.51
CA VAL A 28 -3.27 17.71 2.65
C VAL A 28 -3.63 17.68 4.14
N GLU A 29 -4.07 18.81 4.67
CA GLU A 29 -4.57 18.91 6.04
C GLU A 29 -6.02 18.39 6.08
N GLU A 30 -6.28 17.44 6.96
CA GLU A 30 -7.58 16.77 7.10
C GLU A 30 -7.98 16.73 8.58
N GLY A 31 -8.98 17.55 8.95
CA GLY A 31 -9.46 17.66 10.33
C GLY A 31 -8.38 18.13 11.31
N LYS A 32 -7.87 17.20 12.14
CA LYS A 32 -6.84 17.45 13.17
C LYS A 32 -5.45 16.91 12.79
N GLY A 33 -5.32 16.28 11.63
CA GLY A 33 -4.07 15.71 11.16
C GLY A 33 -3.83 16.07 9.71
N SER A 34 -2.86 15.39 9.11
CA SER A 34 -2.53 15.57 7.70
C SER A 34 -2.20 14.24 7.04
N VAL A 35 -2.42 14.18 5.74
CA VAL A 35 -2.07 13.06 4.88
C VAL A 35 -1.01 13.54 3.91
N THR A 36 0.16 12.91 3.94
CA THR A 36 1.22 13.15 2.97
C THR A 36 1.23 12.03 1.94
N VAL A 37 0.93 12.37 0.70
CA VAL A 37 1.01 11.46 -0.45
C VAL A 37 2.34 11.66 -1.13
N VAL A 38 3.09 10.56 -1.29
CA VAL A 38 4.42 10.57 -1.91
C VAL A 38 4.36 9.72 -3.18
N ARG A 39 4.84 10.29 -4.28
CA ARG A 39 5.08 9.53 -5.49
C ARG A 39 6.53 9.08 -5.53
N VAL A 40 6.78 7.79 -5.32
CA VAL A 40 8.14 7.24 -5.32
C VAL A 40 8.67 7.11 -6.75
N ASN A 41 7.89 6.47 -7.62
CA ASN A 41 8.30 6.11 -8.97
C ASN A 41 7.72 7.07 -10.05
N PRO A 42 8.51 7.45 -11.06
CA PRO A 42 8.00 8.10 -12.27
C PRO A 42 7.21 7.12 -13.14
N ASP A 43 6.37 7.64 -14.03
CA ASP A 43 5.66 6.79 -14.99
C ASP A 43 6.62 6.16 -16.01
N PRO A 44 6.31 4.96 -16.53
CA PRO A 44 6.94 4.45 -17.74
C PRO A 44 6.78 5.45 -18.90
N PRO A 45 7.79 5.64 -19.77
CA PRO A 45 9.09 4.93 -19.81
C PRO A 45 10.19 5.60 -18.97
N GLU A 46 9.88 6.66 -18.23
CA GLU A 46 10.89 7.49 -17.56
C GLU A 46 11.60 6.79 -16.40
N PHE A 47 10.98 5.75 -15.83
CA PHE A 47 11.55 4.93 -14.76
C PHE A 47 12.98 4.48 -15.02
N GLY A 48 13.25 3.77 -16.12
CA GLY A 48 14.61 3.26 -16.39
C GLY A 48 15.65 4.38 -16.57
N ARG A 49 15.22 5.53 -17.12
CA ARG A 49 16.09 6.69 -17.34
C ARG A 49 16.46 7.37 -16.03
N TYR A 50 15.51 7.55 -15.12
CA TYR A 50 15.78 8.22 -13.85
C TYR A 50 16.40 7.29 -12.82
N PHE A 51 15.96 6.04 -12.76
CA PHE A 51 16.52 5.05 -11.84
C PHE A 51 18.03 4.85 -12.05
N SER A 52 18.50 4.81 -13.30
CA SER A 52 19.94 4.71 -13.61
C SER A 52 20.76 5.97 -13.28
N ARG A 53 20.11 7.11 -13.06
CA ARG A 53 20.75 8.39 -12.73
C ARG A 53 20.61 8.75 -11.25
N ALA A 54 19.64 8.16 -10.57
CA ALA A 54 19.40 8.41 -9.16
C ALA A 54 20.55 7.80 -8.34
N SER A 55 21.15 8.63 -7.48
CA SER A 55 22.09 8.14 -6.48
C SER A 55 21.32 7.44 -5.36
N GLU A 56 21.66 6.20 -5.03
CA GLU A 56 21.05 5.47 -3.90
C GLU A 56 21.10 6.29 -2.60
N GLY A 57 22.22 6.96 -2.33
CA GLY A 57 22.38 7.79 -1.13
C GLY A 57 21.44 9.00 -1.13
N ARG A 58 21.12 9.56 -2.30
CA ARG A 58 20.15 10.66 -2.42
C ARG A 58 18.72 10.16 -2.27
N VAL A 59 18.40 8.99 -2.82
CA VAL A 59 17.10 8.33 -2.62
C VAL A 59 16.88 8.08 -1.13
N GLU A 60 17.86 7.51 -0.45
CA GLU A 60 17.82 7.24 0.99
C GLU A 60 17.64 8.52 1.80
N GLU A 61 18.42 9.58 1.52
CA GLU A 61 18.28 10.87 2.20
C GLU A 61 16.88 11.47 2.05
N LEU A 62 16.33 11.48 0.83
CA LEU A 62 14.99 12.00 0.55
C LEU A 62 13.92 11.16 1.25
N TYR A 63 14.05 9.84 1.20
CA TYR A 63 13.10 8.91 1.82
C TYR A 63 13.07 9.09 3.34
N VAL A 64 14.24 9.06 4.00
CA VAL A 64 14.36 9.29 5.46
C VAL A 64 13.75 10.63 5.87
N GLY A 65 13.91 11.67 5.03
CA GLY A 65 13.29 12.97 5.25
C GLY A 65 11.76 12.94 5.30
N LEU A 66 11.13 12.08 4.50
CA LEU A 66 9.67 11.92 4.47
C LEU A 66 9.12 11.09 5.63
N LEU A 67 9.88 10.13 6.13
CA LEU A 67 9.41 9.21 7.18
C LEU A 67 9.24 9.88 8.55
N ARG A 68 9.94 11.00 8.76
CA ARG A 68 9.95 11.69 10.06
C ARG A 68 8.66 12.45 10.29
N GLY A 69 7.93 12.10 11.35
CA GLY A 69 6.75 12.82 11.81
C GLY A 69 5.41 12.20 11.39
N SER A 70 5.43 11.09 10.65
CA SER A 70 4.22 10.33 10.34
C SER A 70 3.93 9.30 11.42
N GLU A 71 2.70 9.25 11.92
CA GLU A 71 2.24 8.22 12.86
C GLU A 71 1.96 6.88 12.16
N VAL A 72 1.56 6.95 10.89
CA VAL A 72 1.19 5.79 10.07
C VAL A 72 1.81 5.96 8.69
N GLN A 73 2.35 4.86 8.16
CA GLN A 73 2.94 4.81 6.83
C GLN A 73 2.34 3.64 6.06
N VAL A 74 1.92 3.91 4.82
CA VAL A 74 1.37 2.91 3.92
C VAL A 74 2.18 2.94 2.64
N VAL A 75 2.75 1.80 2.26
CA VAL A 75 3.54 1.65 1.04
C VAL A 75 2.73 0.84 0.03
N ASP A 76 2.42 1.46 -1.10
CA ASP A 76 1.78 0.79 -2.22
C ASP A 76 2.87 0.15 -3.11
N ASN A 77 2.94 -1.18 -3.07
CA ASN A 77 3.94 -1.95 -3.78
C ASN A 77 3.41 -2.44 -5.14
N PRO A 78 4.24 -2.45 -6.19
CA PRO A 78 3.94 -3.21 -7.40
C PRO A 78 3.64 -4.68 -7.10
N SER A 79 2.83 -5.31 -7.93
CA SER A 79 2.56 -6.74 -7.81
C SER A 79 3.84 -7.57 -7.99
N ASN A 80 3.96 -8.66 -7.21
CA ASN A 80 5.06 -9.64 -7.30
C ASN A 80 6.47 -9.06 -7.07
N VAL A 81 6.61 -8.04 -6.21
CA VAL A 81 7.91 -7.46 -5.86
C VAL A 81 8.55 -8.18 -4.65
N PHE A 82 9.83 -8.51 -4.74
CA PHE A 82 10.58 -9.20 -3.68
C PHE A 82 11.64 -8.31 -3.06
N PHE A 83 12.18 -8.73 -1.91
CA PHE A 83 13.20 -7.98 -1.17
C PHE A 83 14.55 -7.88 -1.88
N ASP A 84 14.78 -8.64 -2.95
CA ASP A 84 15.97 -8.54 -3.77
C ASP A 84 15.84 -7.47 -4.88
N ASP A 85 14.64 -6.91 -5.09
CA ASP A 85 14.44 -5.80 -6.01
C ASP A 85 15.32 -4.60 -5.60
N PRO A 86 16.13 -4.04 -6.50
CA PRO A 86 17.01 -2.91 -6.19
C PRO A 86 16.33 -1.73 -5.51
N LEU A 87 15.12 -1.36 -5.93
CA LEU A 87 14.40 -0.24 -5.36
C LEU A 87 13.92 -0.58 -3.94
N VAL A 88 13.32 -1.75 -3.76
CA VAL A 88 12.86 -2.23 -2.45
C VAL A 88 14.00 -2.31 -1.46
N ARG A 89 15.19 -2.76 -1.87
CA ARG A 89 16.37 -2.79 -0.99
C ARG A 89 16.78 -1.40 -0.51
N VAL A 90 16.75 -0.40 -1.39
CA VAL A 90 17.10 0.98 -1.04
C VAL A 90 16.06 1.57 -0.10
N GLU A 91 14.76 1.42 -0.41
CA GLU A 91 13.66 1.90 0.44
C GLU A 91 13.66 1.23 1.81
N LEU A 92 13.81 -0.10 1.86
CA LEU A 92 13.83 -0.83 3.11
C LEU A 92 15.04 -0.45 3.97
N ARG A 93 16.22 -0.28 3.36
CA ARG A 93 17.41 0.20 4.07
C ARG A 93 17.17 1.59 4.67
N ALA A 94 16.58 2.50 3.89
CA ALA A 94 16.23 3.85 4.35
C ALA A 94 15.19 3.82 5.49
N TYR A 95 14.17 2.96 5.38
CA TYR A 95 13.15 2.79 6.42
C TYR A 95 13.77 2.27 7.73
N LEU A 96 14.54 1.18 7.66
CA LEU A 96 15.19 0.58 8.84
C LEU A 96 16.24 1.52 9.48
N SER A 97 16.86 2.40 8.70
CA SER A 97 17.79 3.40 9.23
C SER A 97 17.08 4.58 9.89
N ALA A 98 15.93 5.01 9.35
CA ALA A 98 15.12 6.08 9.92
C ALA A 98 14.39 5.65 11.20
N LEU A 99 13.86 4.43 11.23
CA LEU A 99 12.94 3.92 12.24
C LEU A 99 13.42 2.55 12.77
N PRO A 100 14.57 2.51 13.48
CA PRO A 100 15.15 1.26 13.93
C PRO A 100 14.25 0.56 14.96
N GLY A 101 13.90 -0.70 14.69
CA GLY A 101 13.08 -1.53 15.58
C GLY A 101 11.58 -1.24 15.50
N ASP A 102 11.15 -0.38 14.57
CA ASP A 102 9.73 -0.14 14.32
C ASP A 102 9.04 -1.40 13.76
N ARG A 103 7.76 -1.56 14.09
CA ARG A 103 6.96 -2.71 13.65
C ARG A 103 6.24 -2.37 12.36
N TRP A 104 6.36 -3.26 11.39
CA TRP A 104 5.68 -3.12 10.11
C TRP A 104 5.11 -4.46 9.67
N TYR A 105 3.99 -4.38 8.97
CA TYR A 105 3.20 -5.53 8.58
C TYR A 105 2.96 -5.53 7.08
N ARG A 106 2.90 -6.73 6.49
CA ARG A 106 2.53 -6.93 5.10
C ARG A 106 1.03 -7.23 4.98
N VAL A 107 0.39 -6.52 4.06
CA VAL A 107 -1.01 -6.71 3.68
C VAL A 107 -1.04 -7.34 2.30
N TYR A 108 -1.54 -8.56 2.21
CA TYR A 108 -1.68 -9.29 0.95
C TYR A 108 -3.08 -9.10 0.42
N VAL A 109 -3.20 -8.70 -0.84
CA VAL A 109 -4.49 -8.46 -1.50
C VAL A 109 -4.64 -9.42 -2.67
N SER A 110 -5.81 -10.06 -2.75
CA SER A 110 -6.18 -10.99 -3.82
C SER A 110 -7.56 -10.65 -4.38
N ASP A 111 -7.85 -11.13 -5.58
CA ASP A 111 -9.21 -11.15 -6.13
C ASP A 111 -10.00 -12.37 -5.58
N PRO A 112 -11.33 -12.48 -5.79
CA PRO A 112 -12.13 -13.54 -5.17
C PRO A 112 -11.98 -14.90 -5.86
N SER A 113 -11.28 -14.98 -7.01
CA SER A 113 -11.09 -16.24 -7.70
C SER A 113 -10.20 -17.17 -6.89
N GLU A 114 -10.51 -18.46 -6.95
CA GLU A 114 -9.72 -19.50 -6.25
C GLU A 114 -8.26 -19.49 -6.68
N ARG A 115 -8.00 -19.31 -7.97
CA ARG A 115 -6.64 -19.19 -8.52
C ARG A 115 -5.92 -17.94 -8.01
N GLY A 116 -6.62 -16.81 -7.90
CA GLY A 116 -6.09 -15.57 -7.34
C GLY A 116 -5.66 -15.76 -5.90
N VAL A 117 -6.56 -16.30 -5.06
CA VAL A 117 -6.28 -16.56 -3.64
C VAL A 117 -5.09 -17.49 -3.47
N GLU A 118 -5.06 -18.62 -4.18
CA GLU A 118 -3.95 -19.57 -4.12
C GLU A 118 -2.62 -18.96 -4.58
N ALA A 119 -2.64 -18.16 -5.64
CA ALA A 119 -1.43 -17.50 -6.14
C ALA A 119 -0.90 -16.48 -5.13
N THR A 120 -1.77 -15.67 -4.54
CA THR A 120 -1.39 -14.70 -3.50
C THR A 120 -0.85 -15.40 -2.25
N LEU A 121 -1.44 -16.54 -1.84
CA LEU A 121 -0.93 -17.33 -0.70
C LEU A 121 0.47 -17.89 -0.97
N LYS A 122 0.72 -18.46 -2.15
CA LYS A 122 2.05 -18.95 -2.54
C LYS A 122 3.07 -17.82 -2.60
N TYR A 123 2.67 -16.66 -3.11
CA TYR A 123 3.50 -15.47 -3.12
C TYR A 123 3.83 -15.00 -1.69
N ALA A 124 2.82 -14.95 -0.81
CA ALA A 124 3.03 -14.61 0.59
C ALA A 124 4.01 -15.57 1.26
N GLU A 125 3.83 -16.88 1.10
CA GLU A 125 4.73 -17.88 1.67
C GLU A 125 6.19 -17.69 1.19
N ALA A 126 6.39 -17.49 -0.11
CA ALA A 126 7.72 -17.26 -0.67
C ALA A 126 8.37 -15.95 -0.19
N LEU A 127 7.58 -14.88 -0.10
CA LEU A 127 8.04 -13.57 0.37
C LEU A 127 8.40 -13.62 1.86
N GLU A 128 7.55 -14.22 2.70
CA GLU A 128 7.78 -14.38 4.14
C GLU A 128 9.01 -15.24 4.43
N ALA A 129 9.23 -16.31 3.66
CA ALA A 129 10.40 -17.18 3.78
C ALA A 129 11.74 -16.46 3.52
N SER A 130 11.71 -15.33 2.80
CA SER A 130 12.89 -14.53 2.44
C SER A 130 12.93 -13.16 3.11
N ALA A 131 11.97 -12.86 4.00
CA ALA A 131 11.80 -11.55 4.57
C ALA A 131 12.92 -11.20 5.56
N PRO A 132 13.61 -10.05 5.39
CA PRO A 132 14.64 -9.60 6.33
C PRO A 132 14.07 -9.05 7.65
N GLY A 133 12.74 -8.94 7.76
CA GLY A 133 12.01 -8.41 8.91
C GLY A 133 10.54 -8.18 8.57
N GLY A 134 9.78 -7.57 9.49
CA GLY A 134 8.34 -7.37 9.36
C GLY A 134 7.54 -8.67 9.42
N GLU A 135 6.23 -8.57 9.52
CA GLU A 135 5.36 -9.74 9.73
C GLU A 135 4.20 -9.79 8.71
N ALA A 136 3.76 -11.00 8.35
CA ALA A 136 2.48 -11.19 7.65
C ALA A 136 1.32 -10.69 8.54
N GLY A 137 0.76 -9.53 8.22
CA GLY A 137 -0.27 -8.90 9.04
C GLY A 137 -1.69 -9.24 8.59
N ALA A 138 -1.96 -9.11 7.29
CA ALA A 138 -3.31 -9.25 6.78
C ALA A 138 -3.40 -9.97 5.43
N PHE A 139 -4.50 -10.67 5.22
CA PHE A 139 -4.92 -11.17 3.91
C PHE A 139 -6.31 -10.63 3.57
N VAL A 140 -6.43 -10.00 2.41
CA VAL A 140 -7.64 -9.32 1.93
C VAL A 140 -8.08 -9.95 0.62
N VAL A 141 -9.30 -10.45 0.57
CA VAL A 141 -9.98 -10.83 -0.67
C VAL A 141 -10.84 -9.65 -1.10
N ASN A 142 -10.41 -8.95 -2.14
CA ASN A 142 -11.01 -7.73 -2.64
C ASN A 142 -11.92 -7.99 -3.85
N MET A 143 -12.81 -7.04 -4.16
CA MET A 143 -13.72 -7.07 -5.31
C MET A 143 -14.67 -8.28 -5.32
N VAL A 144 -15.10 -8.74 -4.14
CA VAL A 144 -16.04 -9.87 -4.04
C VAL A 144 -17.41 -9.43 -4.54
N PRO A 145 -18.02 -10.08 -5.55
CA PRO A 145 -19.33 -9.66 -6.02
C PRO A 145 -20.35 -9.63 -4.87
N PRO A 146 -21.22 -8.60 -4.82
CA PRO A 146 -22.14 -8.39 -3.69
C PRO A 146 -23.34 -9.34 -3.76
N LEU A 147 -23.10 -10.61 -4.11
CA LEU A 147 -24.08 -11.69 -4.11
C LEU A 147 -23.90 -12.49 -2.81
N PRO A 148 -24.98 -12.78 -2.05
CA PRO A 148 -24.88 -13.43 -0.74
C PRO A 148 -24.08 -14.74 -0.75
N GLU A 149 -24.23 -15.57 -1.79
CA GLU A 149 -23.54 -16.85 -1.92
C GLU A 149 -22.04 -16.67 -2.16
N GLU A 150 -21.65 -15.76 -3.06
CA GLU A 150 -20.25 -15.49 -3.36
C GLU A 150 -19.54 -14.85 -2.15
N TYR A 151 -20.24 -13.96 -1.46
CA TYR A 151 -19.75 -13.33 -0.24
C TYR A 151 -19.54 -14.34 0.88
N ALA A 152 -20.50 -15.23 1.11
CA ALA A 152 -20.38 -16.30 2.11
C ALA A 152 -19.24 -17.27 1.76
N GLN A 153 -19.06 -17.60 0.48
CA GLN A 153 -17.97 -18.44 0.03
C GLN A 153 -16.60 -17.80 0.27
N ALA A 154 -16.44 -16.51 -0.06
CA ALA A 154 -15.21 -15.75 0.19
C ALA A 154 -14.90 -15.68 1.69
N SER A 155 -15.91 -15.39 2.51
CA SER A 155 -15.81 -15.32 3.98
C SER A 155 -15.36 -16.66 4.58
N SER A 156 -15.98 -17.77 4.16
CA SER A 156 -15.58 -19.11 4.60
C SER A 156 -14.13 -19.43 4.25
N ARG A 157 -13.70 -19.12 3.01
CA ARG A 157 -12.31 -19.35 2.57
C ARG A 157 -11.31 -18.54 3.38
N VAL A 158 -11.61 -17.26 3.59
CA VAL A 158 -10.77 -16.34 4.36
C VAL A 158 -10.66 -16.78 5.82
N GLY A 159 -11.75 -17.28 6.42
CA GLY A 159 -11.77 -17.78 7.79
C GLY A 159 -10.79 -18.92 8.07
N GLU A 160 -10.41 -19.71 7.07
CA GLU A 160 -9.44 -20.81 7.19
C GLU A 160 -7.97 -20.36 7.08
N LEU A 161 -7.73 -19.12 6.63
CA LEU A 161 -6.38 -18.62 6.41
C LEU A 161 -5.68 -18.30 7.73
N LYS A 162 -4.37 -18.57 7.77
CA LYS A 162 -3.51 -18.33 8.94
C LYS A 162 -2.89 -16.94 8.90
N PHE A 163 -3.73 -15.90 8.86
CA PHE A 163 -3.33 -14.50 8.97
C PHE A 163 -3.95 -13.86 10.21
N PRO A 164 -3.25 -12.95 10.91
CA PRO A 164 -3.81 -12.23 12.06
C PRO A 164 -5.08 -11.48 11.68
N VAL A 165 -5.01 -10.70 10.60
CA VAL A 165 -6.15 -9.97 10.06
C VAL A 165 -6.59 -10.58 8.73
N ARG A 166 -7.88 -10.72 8.58
CA ARG A 166 -8.52 -11.34 7.43
C ARG A 166 -9.66 -10.45 6.98
N ALA A 167 -9.78 -10.15 5.69
CA ALA A 167 -10.82 -9.28 5.21
C ALA A 167 -11.44 -9.72 3.89
N VAL A 168 -12.74 -9.48 3.75
CA VAL A 168 -13.50 -9.63 2.51
C VAL A 168 -14.06 -8.25 2.16
N VAL A 169 -13.62 -7.67 1.05
CA VAL A 169 -14.09 -6.36 0.59
C VAL A 169 -15.00 -6.57 -0.64
N PRO A 170 -16.27 -6.14 -0.58
CA PRO A 170 -17.18 -6.32 -1.71
C PRO A 170 -16.81 -5.40 -2.88
N PHE A 171 -17.19 -5.82 -4.08
CA PHE A 171 -17.14 -5.00 -5.27
C PHE A 171 -18.11 -3.83 -5.13
N ASP A 172 -17.59 -2.62 -5.38
CA ASP A 172 -18.37 -1.39 -5.38
C ASP A 172 -18.23 -0.71 -6.75
N GLU A 173 -19.31 -0.75 -7.53
CA GLU A 173 -19.36 -0.19 -8.89
C GLU A 173 -19.06 1.31 -8.93
N ARG A 174 -19.30 2.00 -7.82
CA ARG A 174 -19.11 3.45 -7.72
C ARG A 174 -17.64 3.81 -7.86
N LEU A 175 -16.73 2.99 -7.30
CA LEU A 175 -15.29 3.18 -7.40
C LEU A 175 -14.76 3.16 -8.85
N TYR A 176 -15.49 2.54 -9.77
CA TYR A 176 -15.13 2.45 -11.20
C TYR A 176 -15.84 3.48 -12.06
N THR A 177 -16.91 4.09 -11.55
CA THR A 177 -17.76 5.02 -12.31
C THR A 177 -17.27 6.46 -12.18
N TYR A 178 -16.64 6.82 -11.06
CA TYR A 178 -16.08 8.16 -10.86
C TYR A 178 -14.68 8.26 -11.49
N GLY A 179 -14.51 9.14 -12.47
CA GLY A 179 -13.25 9.35 -13.19
C GLY A 179 -12.09 9.90 -12.34
N SER A 180 -12.35 10.29 -11.10
CA SER A 180 -11.33 10.65 -10.12
C SER A 180 -11.74 10.13 -8.73
N PHE A 181 -10.89 9.29 -8.13
CA PHE A 181 -11.01 8.81 -6.75
C PHE A 181 -11.09 9.96 -5.73
N TRP A 182 -10.53 11.13 -6.07
CA TRP A 182 -10.51 12.32 -5.23
C TRP A 182 -11.90 12.97 -5.05
N ASP A 183 -12.82 12.71 -5.97
CA ASP A 183 -14.19 13.22 -5.89
C ASP A 183 -15.12 12.26 -5.12
N PHE A 184 -14.65 11.03 -4.85
CA PHE A 184 -15.45 9.98 -4.23
C PHE A 184 -15.03 9.77 -2.77
N GLY A 185 -15.82 10.33 -1.86
CA GLY A 185 -15.60 10.24 -0.41
C GLY A 185 -16.28 9.05 0.26
N GLU A 186 -16.84 8.11 -0.50
CA GLU A 186 -17.52 6.94 0.02
C GLU A 186 -16.73 5.68 -0.34
N PHE A 187 -16.57 4.74 0.59
CA PHE A 187 -15.91 3.46 0.34
C PHE A 187 -16.75 2.36 0.99
N PRO A 188 -16.60 1.09 0.58
CA PRO A 188 -17.17 -0.01 1.34
C PRO A 188 -16.79 0.09 2.81
N GLU A 189 -17.76 -0.10 3.72
CA GLU A 189 -17.54 0.02 5.17
C GLU A 189 -16.38 -0.88 5.63
N GLN A 190 -16.20 -2.02 4.96
CA GLN A 190 -15.12 -2.97 5.17
C GLN A 190 -13.74 -2.34 5.05
N VAL A 191 -13.54 -1.37 4.14
CA VAL A 191 -12.26 -0.64 4.01
C VAL A 191 -12.00 0.21 5.25
N ALA A 192 -13.01 0.95 5.72
CA ALA A 192 -12.89 1.77 6.93
C ALA A 192 -12.66 0.91 8.18
N ARG A 193 -13.34 -0.24 8.28
CA ARG A 193 -13.14 -1.20 9.37
C ARG A 193 -11.76 -1.86 9.33
N LEU A 194 -11.30 -2.26 8.15
CA LEU A 194 -9.96 -2.81 7.95
C LEU A 194 -8.89 -1.80 8.39
N GLY A 195 -9.01 -0.54 7.96
CA GLY A 195 -8.10 0.53 8.37
C GLY A 195 -7.96 0.65 9.89
N ARG A 196 -9.08 0.64 10.64
CA ARG A 196 -9.05 0.68 12.12
C ARG A 196 -8.35 -0.54 12.72
N VAL A 197 -8.68 -1.74 12.24
CA VAL A 197 -8.09 -2.99 12.72
C VAL A 197 -6.58 -3.03 12.49
N LEU A 198 -6.11 -2.53 11.34
CA LEU A 198 -4.68 -2.49 11.02
C LEU A 198 -3.90 -1.55 11.95
N LEU A 199 -4.51 -0.45 12.40
CA LEU A 199 -3.89 0.47 13.35
C LEU A 199 -3.71 -0.12 14.75
N ASP A 200 -4.53 -1.11 15.12
CA ASP A 200 -4.51 -1.78 16.43
C ASP A 200 -3.61 -3.03 16.46
N MET A 201 -2.82 -3.29 15.41
CA MET A 201 -1.95 -4.46 15.33
C MET A 201 -0.82 -4.43 16.40
N PRO A 202 -0.47 -5.59 17.03
CA PRO A 202 -0.89 -6.95 16.68
C PRO A 202 -2.25 -7.31 17.28
N THR A 203 -3.22 -7.59 16.41
CA THR A 203 -4.57 -8.05 16.78
C THR A 203 -4.99 -9.21 15.88
N THR A 204 -6.01 -9.95 16.27
CA THR A 204 -6.62 -10.99 15.42
C THR A 204 -8.06 -10.63 15.13
N ALA A 205 -8.42 -10.52 13.86
CA ALA A 205 -9.74 -10.10 13.45
C ALA A 205 -10.13 -10.66 12.07
N THR A 206 -11.43 -10.82 11.86
CA THR A 206 -12.03 -11.04 10.55
C THR A 206 -12.96 -9.87 10.25
N VAL A 207 -12.75 -9.23 9.10
CA VAL A 207 -13.52 -8.08 8.60
C VAL A 207 -14.35 -8.54 7.40
N GLU A 208 -15.64 -8.65 7.63
CA GLU A 208 -16.67 -8.95 6.64
C GLU A 208 -17.73 -7.84 6.69
#